data_AF-G7VFW8-F1
#
_entry.id   AF-G7VFW8-F1
#
_cell.length_a   1.000
_cell.length_b   1.000
_cell.length_c   1.000
_cell.angle_alpha   90.00
_cell.angle_beta   90.00
_cell.angle_gamma   90.00
#
_symmetry.space_group_name_H-M   'P 1'
#
loop_
_entity.id
_entity.type
_entity.pdbx_description
1 polymer ?
#
loop_
_entity_poly.entity_id
_entity_poly.type
_entity_poly.pdbx_seq_one_letter_code
_entity_poly.pdbx_strand_id
1 'polypeptide(L)'
;MRVKTRKGVFELVPDAWQRYRRLYVDVFSIAAALSQPEELFKSAAEAGLDAVFVVDAWSETHMPLARRFLELCRRHSVDCRLSEQKPAELYAVELCEAECGVGCAVLTRDYDAALRAGKCAVLLLRRGRMWRVRYFPPGAGGSRA
;
A
#
# COMPACT_ATOMS: atom_id res chain seq x y z
N MET A 1 15.67 -5.12 9.14
CA MET A 1 14.99 -5.18 10.46
C MET A 1 14.02 -6.35 10.45
N ARG A 2 13.86 -7.08 11.55
CA ARG A 2 12.88 -8.19 11.64
C ARG A 2 11.85 -7.91 12.72
N VAL A 3 10.57 -8.12 12.40
CA VAL A 3 9.43 -7.95 13.31
C VAL A 3 8.73 -9.30 13.45
N LYS A 4 8.71 -9.86 14.66
CA LYS A 4 8.01 -11.12 14.95
C LYS A 4 6.64 -10.80 15.55
N THR A 5 5.59 -11.42 15.04
CA THR A 5 4.22 -11.30 15.55
C THR A 5 3.56 -12.67 15.62
N ARG A 6 2.32 -12.74 16.14
CA ARG A 6 1.50 -13.97 16.05
C ARG A 6 1.20 -14.38 14.61
N LYS A 7 1.19 -13.43 13.68
CA LYS A 7 0.93 -13.69 12.25
C LYS A 7 2.15 -14.24 11.52
N GLY A 8 3.36 -14.13 12.08
CA GLY A 8 4.60 -14.64 11.47
C GLY A 8 5.77 -13.67 11.63
N VAL A 9 6.76 -13.77 10.75
CA VAL A 9 7.94 -12.89 10.76
C VAL A 9 7.92 -11.99 9.53
N PHE A 10 8.11 -10.70 9.75
CA PHE A 10 8.26 -9.71 8.70
C PHE A 10 9.69 -9.20 8.68
N GLU A 11 10.39 -9.44 7.57
CA GLU A 11 11.69 -8.86 7.31
C GLU A 11 11.52 -7.58 6.48
N LEU A 12 12.03 -6.48 7.02
CA LEU A 12 12.00 -5.15 6.41
C LEU A 12 13.39 -4.81 5.89
N VAL A 13 13.47 -4.65 4.56
CA VAL A 13 14.67 -4.25 3.82
C VAL A 13 14.45 -2.83 3.29
N PRO A 14 15.39 -1.89 3.46
CA PRO A 14 15.26 -0.56 2.88
C PRO A 14 15.01 -0.66 1.38
N ASP A 15 14.01 0.07 0.89
CA ASP A 15 13.67 0.09 -0.52
C ASP A 15 13.09 1.46 -0.92
N ALA A 16 12.82 1.63 -2.21
CA ALA A 16 12.35 2.90 -2.77
C ALA A 16 11.30 2.66 -3.86
N TRP A 17 10.32 3.55 -3.93
CA TRP A 17 9.20 3.42 -4.87
C TRP A 17 9.62 3.51 -6.34
N GLN A 18 10.70 4.23 -6.64
CA GLN A 18 11.24 4.43 -8.00
C GLN A 18 11.69 3.14 -8.69
N ARG A 19 11.86 2.05 -7.93
CA ARG A 19 12.24 0.73 -8.46
C ARG A 19 11.06 -0.03 -9.06
N TYR A 20 9.85 0.49 -8.92
CA TYR A 20 8.62 -0.15 -9.33
C TYR A 20 7.97 0.67 -10.44
N ARG A 21 7.45 -0.04 -11.46
CA ARG A 21 6.84 0.60 -12.63
C ARG A 21 5.51 1.27 -12.31
N ARG A 22 4.76 0.72 -11.35
CA ARG A 22 3.48 1.25 -10.88
C ARG A 22 3.29 0.93 -9.40
N LEU A 23 2.65 1.84 -8.70
CA LEU A 23 2.28 1.69 -7.29
C LEU A 23 0.77 1.55 -7.11
N TYR A 24 0.37 0.71 -6.16
CA TYR A 24 -1.00 0.62 -5.65
C TYR A 24 -0.99 1.15 -4.23
N VAL A 25 -1.53 2.34 -4.03
CA VAL A 25 -1.36 3.10 -2.78
C VAL A 25 -2.61 2.98 -1.94
N ASP A 26 -2.48 2.38 -0.76
CA ASP A 26 -3.52 2.48 0.27
C ASP A 26 -3.51 3.92 0.82
N VAL A 27 -4.48 4.71 0.35
CA VAL A 27 -4.52 6.16 0.58
C VAL A 27 -4.71 6.48 2.05
N PHE A 28 -5.61 5.78 2.74
CA PHE A 28 -5.99 6.11 4.11
C PHE A 28 -4.81 5.94 5.05
N SER A 29 -4.10 4.81 4.97
CA SER A 29 -2.97 4.59 5.86
C SER A 29 -1.83 5.57 5.58
N ILE A 30 -1.51 5.81 4.31
CA ILE A 30 -0.42 6.72 3.92
C ILE A 30 -0.76 8.17 4.28
N ALA A 31 -1.97 8.65 3.96
CA ALA A 31 -2.46 9.97 4.34
C ALA A 31 -2.35 10.21 5.85
N ALA A 32 -2.70 9.22 6.67
CA ALA A 32 -2.60 9.30 8.13
C ALA A 32 -1.16 9.39 8.66
N ALA A 33 -0.13 9.20 7.82
CA ALA A 33 1.28 9.43 8.19
C ALA A 33 1.79 10.83 7.82
N LEU A 34 1.01 11.62 7.08
CA LEU A 34 1.43 12.91 6.56
C LEU A 34 0.85 14.03 7.42
N SER A 35 1.63 15.09 7.60
CA SER A 35 1.13 16.34 8.21
C SER A 35 0.15 17.08 7.30
N GLN A 36 0.26 16.86 5.98
CA GLN A 36 -0.61 17.42 4.95
C GLN A 36 -1.01 16.29 3.98
N PRO A 37 -2.10 15.58 4.24
CA PRO A 37 -2.57 14.47 3.42
C PRO A 37 -2.77 14.81 1.93
N GLU A 38 -3.14 16.05 1.63
CA GLU A 38 -3.43 16.54 0.29
C GLU A 38 -2.19 16.54 -0.61
N GLU A 39 -1.00 16.74 -0.01
CA GLU A 39 0.27 16.72 -0.72
C GLU A 39 0.57 15.35 -1.32
N LEU A 40 -0.02 14.25 -0.81
CA LEU A 40 0.10 12.93 -1.43
C LEU A 40 -0.37 12.93 -2.89
N PHE A 41 -1.52 13.55 -3.16
CA PHE A 41 -2.15 13.56 -4.48
C PHE A 41 -1.43 14.53 -5.41
N LYS A 42 -1.16 15.75 -4.90
CA LYS A 42 -0.46 16.78 -5.64
C LYS A 42 0.95 16.34 -6.02
N SER A 43 1.73 15.83 -5.06
CA SER A 43 3.10 15.37 -5.31
C SER A 43 3.14 14.18 -6.27
N ALA A 44 2.17 13.25 -6.20
CA ALA A 44 2.09 12.14 -7.15
C ALA A 44 1.86 12.62 -8.58
N ALA A 45 0.94 13.58 -8.76
CA ALA A 45 0.67 14.19 -10.07
C ALA A 45 1.89 14.97 -10.59
N GLU A 46 2.51 15.81 -9.76
CA GLU A 46 3.69 16.62 -10.13
C GLU A 46 4.91 15.75 -10.47
N ALA A 47 5.07 14.62 -9.78
CA ALA A 47 6.14 13.67 -10.04
C ALA A 47 5.88 12.76 -11.26
N GLY A 48 4.70 12.84 -11.88
CA GLY A 48 4.31 11.95 -12.97
C GLY A 48 4.27 10.48 -12.54
N LEU A 49 3.88 10.22 -11.29
CA LEU A 49 3.90 8.89 -10.72
C LEU A 49 2.81 8.02 -11.34
N ASP A 50 3.18 6.88 -11.92
CA ASP A 50 2.22 5.85 -12.31
C ASP A 50 1.72 5.13 -11.04
N ALA A 51 0.58 5.59 -10.51
CA ALA A 51 -0.01 5.07 -9.29
C ALA A 51 -1.53 4.97 -9.36
N VAL A 52 -2.05 3.90 -8.79
CA VAL A 52 -3.46 3.69 -8.51
C VAL A 52 -3.70 3.90 -7.03
N PHE A 53 -4.48 4.91 -6.69
CA PHE A 53 -4.81 5.29 -5.32
C PHE A 53 -6.07 4.54 -4.89
N VAL A 54 -5.92 3.65 -3.91
CA VAL A 54 -7.00 2.84 -3.37
C VAL A 54 -7.58 3.53 -2.15
N VAL A 55 -8.84 3.95 -2.29
CA VAL A 55 -9.59 4.73 -1.29
C VAL A 55 -10.51 3.78 -0.53
N ASP A 56 -10.38 3.73 0.79
CA ASP A 56 -11.26 2.93 1.64
C ASP A 56 -12.67 3.53 1.64
N ALA A 57 -13.65 2.73 1.22
CA ALA A 57 -15.07 3.05 1.26
C ALA A 57 -15.88 1.87 1.85
N TRP A 58 -15.22 1.00 2.61
CA TRP A 58 -15.83 -0.21 3.18
C TRP A 58 -16.61 0.10 4.47
N SER A 59 -16.21 1.15 5.19
CA SER A 59 -16.90 1.61 6.41
C SER A 59 -17.63 2.93 6.19
N GLU A 60 -18.88 3.05 6.67
CA GLU A 60 -19.63 4.30 6.64
C GLU A 60 -18.89 5.45 7.35
N THR A 61 -18.11 5.13 8.38
CA THR A 61 -17.30 6.11 9.12
C THR A 61 -16.22 6.76 8.26
N HIS A 62 -15.76 6.09 7.20
CA HIS A 62 -14.75 6.59 6.28
C HIS A 62 -15.33 7.45 5.15
N MET A 63 -16.64 7.40 4.92
CA MET A 63 -17.28 7.99 3.72
C MET A 63 -17.04 9.50 3.53
N PRO A 64 -17.08 10.36 4.57
CA PRO A 64 -16.78 11.78 4.39
C PRO A 64 -15.34 12.00 3.90
N LEU A 65 -14.38 11.26 4.47
CA LEU A 65 -12.97 11.37 4.09
C LEU A 65 -12.70 10.75 2.72
N ALA A 66 -13.35 9.62 2.40
CA ALA A 66 -13.28 8.99 1.10
C ALA A 66 -13.73 9.93 -0.02
N ARG A 67 -14.86 10.63 0.17
CA ARG A 67 -15.35 11.65 -0.77
C ARG A 67 -14.31 12.76 -1.00
N ARG A 68 -13.69 13.25 0.08
CA ARG A 68 -12.63 14.25 -0.01
C ARG A 68 -11.42 13.75 -0.81
N PHE A 69 -10.99 12.52 -0.60
CA PHE A 69 -9.89 11.94 -1.38
C PHE A 69 -10.25 11.76 -2.85
N LEU A 70 -11.48 11.33 -3.18
CA LEU A 70 -11.95 11.25 -4.57
C LEU A 70 -11.95 12.62 -5.26
N GLU A 71 -12.32 13.69 -4.56
CA GLU A 71 -12.23 15.05 -5.09
C GLU A 71 -10.78 15.45 -5.39
N LEU A 72 -9.83 15.10 -4.52
CA LEU A 72 -8.40 15.35 -4.75
C LEU A 72 -7.87 14.54 -5.93
N CYS A 73 -8.25 13.26 -6.04
CA CYS A 73 -7.92 12.44 -7.21
C CYS A 73 -8.37 13.11 -8.51
N ARG A 74 -9.62 13.55 -8.57
CA ARG A 74 -10.18 14.24 -9.74
C ARG A 74 -9.46 15.55 -10.03
N ARG A 75 -9.18 16.35 -9.00
CA ARG A 75 -8.49 17.64 -9.12
C ARG A 75 -7.08 17.49 -9.66
N HIS A 76 -6.36 16.45 -9.25
CA HIS A 76 -4.97 16.22 -9.62
C HIS A 76 -4.81 15.16 -10.74
N SER A 77 -5.91 14.69 -11.33
CA SER A 77 -5.93 13.67 -12.38
C SER A 77 -5.14 12.39 -12.01
N VAL A 78 -5.24 11.97 -10.75
CA VAL A 78 -4.66 10.72 -10.24
C VAL A 78 -5.70 9.59 -10.36
N ASP A 79 -5.29 8.40 -10.83
CA ASP A 79 -6.18 7.23 -10.91
C ASP A 79 -6.57 6.79 -9.49
N CYS A 80 -7.87 6.68 -9.23
CA CYS A 80 -8.40 6.28 -7.94
C CYS A 80 -9.45 5.19 -8.06
N ARG A 81 -9.36 4.19 -7.17
CA ARG A 81 -10.29 3.06 -7.08
C ARG A 81 -10.86 2.99 -5.68
N LEU A 82 -12.17 2.79 -5.58
CA LEU A 82 -12.85 2.62 -4.31
C LEU A 82 -12.81 1.16 -3.87
N SER A 83 -12.47 0.94 -2.61
CA SER A 83 -12.58 -0.35 -1.94
C SER A 83 -13.84 -0.39 -1.10
N GLU A 84 -14.94 -0.91 -1.65
CA GLU A 84 -16.25 -0.92 -0.97
C GLU A 84 -16.51 -2.21 -0.17
N GLN A 85 -15.75 -3.28 -0.44
CA GLN A 85 -16.04 -4.61 0.10
C GLN A 85 -15.01 -5.11 1.12
N LYS A 86 -13.86 -4.44 1.23
CA LYS A 86 -12.73 -4.85 2.08
C LYS A 86 -11.81 -3.67 2.38
N PRO A 87 -10.91 -3.80 3.37
CA PRO A 87 -9.86 -2.81 3.61
C PRO A 87 -9.04 -2.47 2.36
N ALA A 88 -8.65 -1.20 2.23
CA ALA A 88 -7.96 -0.68 1.05
C ALA A 88 -6.63 -1.38 0.75
N GLU A 89 -5.86 -1.78 1.77
CA GLU A 89 -4.59 -2.48 1.61
C GLU A 89 -4.75 -3.87 0.98
N LEU A 90 -5.86 -4.56 1.28
CA LEU A 90 -6.14 -5.89 0.72
C LEU A 90 -6.60 -5.75 -0.73
N TYR A 91 -7.45 -4.77 -1.02
CA TYR A 91 -7.87 -4.51 -2.40
C TYR A 91 -6.72 -3.98 -3.26
N ALA A 92 -5.81 -3.18 -2.71
CA ALA A 92 -4.59 -2.75 -3.39
C ALA A 92 -3.70 -3.93 -3.79
N VAL A 93 -3.58 -4.96 -2.93
CA VAL A 93 -2.88 -6.20 -3.28
C VAL A 93 -3.60 -6.91 -4.43
N GLU A 94 -4.92 -7.06 -4.37
CA GLU A 94 -5.69 -7.73 -5.42
C GLU A 94 -5.53 -7.05 -6.79
N LEU A 95 -5.68 -5.72 -6.83
CA LEU A 95 -5.46 -4.95 -8.06
C LEU A 95 -4.02 -5.11 -8.56
N CYS A 96 -3.04 -5.00 -7.67
CA CYS A 96 -1.64 -5.15 -8.03
C CYS A 96 -1.36 -6.53 -8.65
N GLU A 97 -1.81 -7.61 -8.01
CA GLU A 97 -1.62 -8.97 -8.48
C GLU A 97 -2.31 -9.24 -9.83
N ALA A 98 -3.52 -8.69 -10.02
CA ALA A 98 -4.33 -8.92 -11.21
C ALA A 98 -3.85 -8.11 -12.43
N GLU A 99 -3.48 -6.85 -12.24
CA GLU A 99 -3.15 -5.93 -13.32
C GLU A 99 -1.66 -5.91 -13.67
N CYS A 100 -0.79 -6.21 -12.69
CA CYS A 100 0.65 -5.97 -12.84
C CYS A 100 1.56 -7.13 -12.38
N GLY A 101 1.42 -7.58 -11.14
CA GLY A 101 2.30 -8.58 -10.52
C GLY A 101 3.75 -8.10 -10.37
N VAL A 102 4.68 -8.85 -10.95
CA VAL A 102 6.13 -8.61 -10.80
C VAL A 102 6.51 -7.23 -11.33
N GLY A 103 7.34 -6.51 -10.56
CA GLY A 103 7.79 -5.15 -10.91
C GLY A 103 6.87 -4.03 -10.45
N CYS A 104 5.70 -4.35 -9.88
CA CYS A 104 4.85 -3.39 -9.16
C CYS A 104 4.93 -3.57 -7.64
N ALA A 105 4.41 -2.57 -6.93
CA ALA A 105 4.33 -2.62 -5.49
C ALA A 105 3.02 -2.05 -4.95
N VAL A 106 2.59 -2.59 -3.81
CA VAL A 106 1.62 -1.94 -2.92
C VAL A 106 2.38 -1.05 -1.95
N LEU A 107 1.95 0.20 -1.79
CA LEU A 107 2.45 1.13 -0.77
C LEU A 107 1.39 1.29 0.31
N THR A 108 1.71 0.90 1.54
CA THR A 108 0.80 0.96 2.70
C THR A 108 1.60 1.16 3.99
N ARG A 109 0.91 1.27 5.12
CA ARG A 109 1.49 1.13 6.47
C ARG A 109 1.04 -0.15 7.18
N ASP A 110 0.12 -0.90 6.58
CA ASP A 110 -0.42 -2.11 7.17
C ASP A 110 0.35 -3.36 6.70
N TYR A 111 0.71 -4.22 7.66
CA TYR A 111 1.39 -5.48 7.39
C TYR A 111 0.46 -6.52 6.75
N ASP A 112 -0.86 -6.34 6.82
CA ASP A 112 -1.83 -7.31 6.32
C ASP A 112 -1.79 -7.44 4.78
N ALA A 113 -1.36 -6.39 4.07
CA ALA A 113 -1.03 -6.49 2.65
C ALA A 113 0.02 -7.57 2.36
N ALA A 114 1.07 -7.66 3.19
CA ALA A 114 2.15 -8.64 3.00
C ALA A 114 1.72 -10.09 3.28
N LEU A 115 0.59 -10.30 3.96
CA LEU A 115 0.03 -11.64 4.18
C LEU A 115 -0.64 -12.20 2.93
N ARG A 116 -1.09 -11.33 2.03
CA ARG A 116 -1.86 -11.68 0.82
C ARG A 116 -1.06 -11.52 -0.46
N ALA A 117 -0.02 -10.70 -0.45
CA ALA A 117 0.83 -10.48 -1.62
C ALA A 117 1.61 -11.74 -2.00
N GLY A 118 1.58 -12.07 -3.30
CA GLY A 118 2.31 -13.18 -3.90
C GLY A 118 3.42 -12.69 -4.82
N LYS A 119 3.06 -12.08 -5.96
CA LYS A 119 4.01 -11.58 -6.97
C LYS A 119 4.34 -10.11 -6.77
N CYS A 120 3.38 -9.32 -6.28
CA CYS A 120 3.59 -7.91 -6.01
C CYS A 120 4.48 -7.70 -4.80
N ALA A 121 5.35 -6.70 -4.86
CA ALA A 121 6.07 -6.27 -3.67
C ALA A 121 5.13 -5.50 -2.74
N VAL A 122 5.42 -5.51 -1.43
CA VAL A 122 4.78 -4.63 -0.46
C VAL A 122 5.84 -3.70 0.11
N LEU A 123 5.60 -2.41 0.00
CA LEU A 123 6.38 -1.32 0.58
C LEU A 123 5.64 -0.76 1.78
N LEU A 124 6.25 -0.87 2.96
CA LEU A 124 5.77 -0.22 4.17
C LEU A 124 6.38 1.15 4.34
N LEU A 125 5.54 2.17 4.44
CA LEU A 125 5.97 3.50 4.88
C LEU A 125 6.06 3.51 6.41
N ARG A 126 7.28 3.65 6.93
CA ARG A 126 7.53 3.69 8.38
C ARG A 126 8.60 4.71 8.72
N ARG A 127 8.25 5.67 9.58
CA ARG A 127 9.12 6.78 10.02
C ARG A 127 9.74 7.54 8.85
N GLY A 128 8.93 7.86 7.84
CA GLY A 128 9.37 8.58 6.64
C GLY A 128 10.27 7.79 5.69
N ARG A 129 10.42 6.48 5.88
CA ARG A 129 11.22 5.59 5.01
C ARG A 129 10.37 4.46 4.48
N MET A 130 10.69 4.01 3.27
CA MET A 130 10.05 2.86 2.65
C MET A 130 10.85 1.59 2.91
N TRP A 131 10.13 0.51 3.22
CA TRP A 131 10.70 -0.78 3.53
C TRP A 131 9.99 -1.85 2.72
N ARG A 132 10.73 -2.57 1.87
CA ARG A 132 10.19 -3.78 1.26
C ARG A 132 10.01 -4.86 2.32
N VAL A 133 8.82 -5.42 2.34
CA VAL A 133 8.43 -6.48 3.26
C VAL A 133 8.67 -7.84 2.62
N ARG A 134 9.28 -8.74 3.39
CA ARG A 134 9.23 -10.19 3.14
C ARG A 134 8.53 -10.85 4.32
N TYR A 135 7.42 -11.52 4.04
CA TYR A 135 6.63 -12.22 5.04
C TYR A 135 7.02 -13.70 5.08
N PHE A 136 7.24 -14.22 6.29
CA PHE A 136 7.50 -15.62 6.55
C PHE A 136 6.40 -16.14 7.48
N PRO A 137 5.54 -17.07 7.01
CA PRO A 137 4.44 -17.58 7.80
C PRO A 137 4.92 -18.35 9.04
N PRO A 138 4.09 -18.47 10.09
CA PRO A 138 4.42 -19.23 11.28
C PRO A 138 4.76 -20.68 10.89
N GLY A 139 5.81 -21.25 11.47
CA GLY A 139 6.21 -22.64 11.21
C GLY A 139 7.04 -22.87 9.94
N ALA A 140 7.29 -21.86 9.11
CA ALA A 140 8.18 -21.99 7.94
C ALA A 140 9.68 -22.21 8.28
N GLY A 141 10.01 -22.32 9.58
CA GLY A 141 11.37 -22.59 10.10
C GLY A 141 11.68 -24.05 10.41
N GLY A 142 10.84 -25.00 9.98
CA GLY A 142 11.05 -26.44 10.18
C GLY A 142 11.50 -27.17 8.92
N SER A 143 12.73 -26.94 8.47
CA SER A 143 13.60 -27.90 7.76
C SER A 143 14.73 -27.15 7.07
N ARG A 144 15.92 -27.19 7.68
CA ARG A 144 17.26 -27.25 7.07
C ARG A 144 18.32 -27.07 8.15
N ALA A 145 18.66 -28.19 8.79
CA ALA A 145 20.01 -28.66 9.07
C ALA A 145 19.87 -30.12 9.52
#